data_AF-A0A0F9NNP3-F1
#
_entry.id   AF-A0A0F9NNP3-F1
#
_cell.length_a   1.000
_cell.length_b   1.000
_cell.length_c   1.000
_cell.angle_alpha   90.00
_cell.angle_beta   90.00
_cell.angle_gamma   90.00
#
_symmetry.space_group_name_H-M   'P 1'
#
loop_
_entity.id
_entity.type
_entity.pdbx_description
1 polymer ?
#
loop_
_entity_poly.entity_id
_entity_poly.type
_entity_poly.pdbx_seq_one_letter_code
_entity_poly.pdbx_strand_id
1 'polypeptide(L)' 'MVTKAKAKKILRHGAVHGKPLTKKQRGLFGARAGGKSRK' A
#
# COMPACT_ATOMS: atom_id res chain seq x y z
N MET A 1 -10.06 -6.00 -3.55
CA MET A 1 -9.92 -4.75 -2.76
C MET A 1 -8.72 -4.85 -1.81
N VAL A 2 -7.90 -3.80 -1.68
CA VAL A 2 -6.78 -3.79 -0.73
C VAL A 2 -7.27 -3.27 0.62
N THR A 3 -7.27 -4.14 1.63
CA THR A 3 -7.62 -3.80 3.02
C THR A 3 -6.49 -3.01 3.69
N LYS A 4 -6.80 -2.30 4.77
CA LYS A 4 -5.80 -1.57 5.59
C LYS A 4 -4.68 -2.51 6.05
N ALA A 5 -5.03 -3.70 6.52
CA ALA A 5 -4.08 -4.73 6.94
C ALA A 5 -3.20 -5.22 5.77
N LYS A 6 -3.79 -5.48 4.61
CA LYS A 6 -3.04 -5.89 3.41
C LYS A 6 -2.10 -4.78 2.92
N ALA A 7 -2.54 -3.52 2.96
CA ALA A 7 -1.70 -2.38 2.62
C ALA A 7 -0.50 -2.24 3.56
N LYS A 8 -0.70 -2.37 4.89
CA LYS A 8 0.40 -2.39 5.87
C LYS A 8 1.40 -3.52 5.59
N LYS A 9 0.91 -4.73 5.28
CA LYS A 9 1.76 -5.88 4.95
C LYS A 9 2.58 -5.61 3.68
N ILE A 10 1.96 -5.09 2.63
CA ILE A 10 2.64 -4.73 1.38
C ILE A 10 3.72 -3.65 1.60
N LEU A 11 3.42 -2.61 2.38
CA LEU A 11 4.40 -1.56 2.70
C LEU A 11 5.58 -2.10 3.51
N ARG A 12 5.33 -3.00 4.46
CA ARG A 12 6.39 -3.65 5.28
C ARG A 12 7.31 -4.52 4.42
N HIS A 13 6.76 -5.28 3.48
CA HIS A 13 7.55 -6.10 2.57
C HIS A 13 8.22 -5.29 1.45
N GLY A 14 7.70 -4.10 1.12
CA GLY A 14 8.27 -3.25 0.07
C GLY A 14 8.08 -3.77 -1.36
N ALA A 15 7.28 -4.82 -1.54
CA ALA A 15 7.01 -5.45 -2.84
C ALA A 15 5.55 -5.90 -2.97
N VAL A 16 5.07 -5.96 -4.21
CA VAL A 16 3.76 -6.52 -4.56
C VAL A 16 3.92 -7.37 -5.83
N HIS A 17 3.36 -8.58 -5.84
CA HIS A 17 3.51 -9.54 -6.95
C HIS A 17 4.97 -9.83 -7.34
N GLY A 18 5.86 -9.93 -6.34
CA GLY A 18 7.29 -10.19 -6.56
C GLY A 18 8.08 -8.99 -7.12
N LYS A 19 7.43 -7.84 -7.32
CA LYS A 19 8.09 -6.61 -7.83
C LYS A 19 8.19 -5.56 -6.73
N PRO A 20 9.31 -4.81 -6.63
CA PRO A 20 9.43 -3.69 -5.72
C PRO A 20 8.33 -2.64 -5.93
N LEU A 21 7.90 -2.00 -4.86
CA LEU A 21 6.90 -0.94 -4.95
C LEU A 21 7.44 0.30 -5.65
N THR A 22 6.71 0.78 -6.65
CA THR A 22 6.93 2.11 -7.23
C THR A 22 6.53 3.21 -6.23
N LYS A 23 7.03 4.44 -6.45
CA LYS A 23 6.67 5.62 -5.65
C LYS A 23 5.15 5.84 -5.59
N LYS A 24 4.45 5.68 -6.72
CA LYS A 24 2.99 5.81 -6.80
C LYS A 24 2.28 4.73 -5.97
N GLN A 25 2.74 3.48 -6.05
CA GLN A 25 2.18 2.39 -5.27
C GLN A 25 2.42 2.56 -3.77
N ARG A 26 3.62 3.02 -3.36
CA ARG A 26 3.89 3.39 -1.97
C ARG A 26 2.90 4.45 -1.46
N GLY A 27 2.64 5.49 -2.25
CA GLY A 27 1.65 6.51 -1.91
C GLY A 27 0.22 5.95 -1.78
N LEU A 28 -0.21 5.13 -2.73
CA LEU A 28 -1.54 4.50 -2.72
C LEU A 28 -1.72 3.59 -1.49
N PHE A 29 -0.77 2.69 -1.24
CA PHE A 29 -0.83 1.79 -0.09
C PHE A 29 -0.66 2.55 1.22
N GLY A 30 0.13 3.62 1.25
CA GLY A 30 0.27 4.53 2.39
C GLY A 30 -1.07 5.17 2.75
N ALA A 31 -1.76 5.77 1.79
CA ALA A 31 -3.10 6.33 2.00
C ALA A 31 -4.09 5.28 2.52
N ARG A 32 -4.06 4.07 1.94
CA ARG A 32 -4.94 2.97 2.34
C ARG A 32 -4.60 2.41 3.74
N ALA A 33 -3.32 2.32 4.09
CA ALA A 33 -2.86 1.91 5.41
C ALA A 33 -3.15 2.96 6.49
N GLY A 34 -3.09 4.25 6.12
CA GLY A 34 -3.42 5.38 6.97
C GLY A 34 -4.93 5.64 7.13
N GLY A 35 -5.78 4.99 6.35
CA GLY A 35 -7.23 5.22 6.39
C GLY A 35 -7.66 6.55 5.77
N LYS A 36 -6.77 7.25 5.05
CA LYS A 36 -7.14 8.40 4.24
C LYS A 36 -7.88 7.89 3.00
N SER A 37 -9.21 7.85 3.08
CA SER A 37 -10.02 7.83 1.86
C SER A 37 -9.72 9.12 1.11
N ARG A 38 -9.38 9.04 -0.19
CA ARG A 38 -9.50 10.22 -1.06
C ARG A 38 -10.96 10.63 -0.99
N LYS A 39 -11.24 11.70 -0.26
CA LYS A 39 -12.45 12.49 -0.40
C LYS A 39 -12.13 13.59 -1.41
#